data_AF-A0A0S9M730-F1
#
_entry.id   AF-A0A0S9M730-F1
#
_cell.length_a   1.000
_cell.length_b   1.000
_cell.length_c   1.000
_cell.angle_alpha   90.00
_cell.angle_beta   90.00
_cell.angle_gamma   90.00
#
_symmetry.space_group_name_H-M   'P 1'
#
loop_
_entity.id
_entity.type
_entity.pdbx_description
1 polymer ?
#
loop_
_entity_poly.entity_id
_entity_poly.type
_entity_poly.pdbx_seq_one_letter_code
_entity_poly.pdbx_strand_id
1 'polypeptide(L)'
;MSVESAALSRLEENLSYSAERLLQVWPSRFKTLSAAEPYARNPEELAKAVYGGRIGNSAAGDGWRYRGRALKQLTGRSNYLAYAEAAKGDVVRWPELLVKPAYAADSAGWFWHSRGCNARADDGDVRGLTKRVNGGETGPRERAALTAQAVRALAG
;
A
#
# COMPACT_ATOMS: atom_id res chain seq x y z
N MET A 1 9.21 1.63 5.76
CA MET A 1 7.77 1.57 6.11
C MET A 1 7.20 2.92 6.53
N SER A 2 7.97 3.82 7.17
CA SER A 2 7.47 5.13 7.61
C SER A 2 6.95 6.02 6.47
N VAL A 3 7.61 6.06 5.30
CA VAL A 3 7.14 6.84 4.14
C VAL A 3 5.77 6.34 3.64
N GLU A 4 5.56 5.03 3.62
CA GLU A 4 4.35 4.38 3.10
C GLU A 4 3.10 4.60 3.97
N SER A 5 3.31 4.97 5.23
CA SER A 5 2.27 5.04 6.27
C SER A 5 2.19 6.43 6.91
N ALA A 6 2.79 7.44 6.30
CA ALA A 6 2.92 8.79 6.87
C ALA A 6 3.45 8.75 8.32
N ALA A 7 4.66 8.20 8.48
CA ALA A 7 5.28 7.94 9.78
C ALA A 7 4.45 7.02 10.70
N LEU A 8 3.91 5.92 10.15
CA LEU A 8 3.10 4.93 10.87
C LEU A 8 1.72 5.44 11.34
N SER A 9 1.31 6.64 10.93
CA SER A 9 0.04 7.26 11.35
C SER A 9 -1.17 6.86 10.49
N ARG A 10 -0.95 6.21 9.34
CA ARG A 10 -2.01 5.73 8.44
C ARG A 10 -1.86 4.26 8.11
N LEU A 11 -2.91 3.50 8.38
CA LEU A 11 -3.00 2.05 8.11
C LEU A 11 -4.06 1.70 7.07
N GLU A 12 -4.78 2.68 6.53
CA GLU A 12 -5.78 2.50 5.49
C GLU A 12 -5.84 3.74 4.60
N GLU A 13 -6.06 3.53 3.31
CA GLU A 13 -6.32 4.63 2.39
C GLU A 13 -7.73 5.20 2.55
N ASN A 14 -7.85 6.52 2.59
CA ASN A 14 -9.13 7.21 2.77
C ASN A 14 -9.96 7.25 1.47
N LEU A 15 -9.31 7.36 0.31
CA LEU A 15 -9.95 7.42 -1.02
C LEU A 15 -11.04 8.50 -1.20
N SER A 16 -11.14 9.48 -0.31
CA SER A 16 -12.06 10.63 -0.47
C SER A 16 -11.37 11.80 -1.19
N TYR A 17 -11.52 11.86 -2.52
CA TYR A 17 -10.98 12.92 -3.37
C TYR A 17 -12.10 13.78 -3.99
N SER A 18 -11.83 15.05 -4.30
CA SER A 18 -12.75 15.84 -5.16
C SER A 18 -12.65 15.39 -6.61
N ALA A 19 -13.66 15.72 -7.43
CA ALA A 19 -13.65 15.40 -8.86
C ALA A 19 -12.41 15.97 -9.56
N GLU A 20 -12.05 17.23 -9.30
CA GLU A 20 -10.85 17.89 -9.86
C GLU A 20 -9.58 17.13 -9.48
N ARG A 21 -9.50 16.67 -8.23
CA ARG A 21 -8.33 15.94 -7.76
C ARG A 21 -8.23 14.56 -8.40
N LEU A 22 -9.35 13.90 -8.70
CA LEU A 22 -9.37 12.62 -9.42
C LEU A 22 -8.74 12.73 -10.81
N LEU A 23 -8.98 13.83 -11.54
CA LEU A 23 -8.36 14.07 -12.85
C LEU A 23 -6.83 14.19 -12.74
N GLN A 24 -6.31 14.71 -11.62
CA GLN A 24 -4.88 14.88 -11.40
C GLN A 24 -4.19 13.59 -10.93
N VAL A 25 -4.87 12.81 -10.08
CA VAL A 25 -4.30 11.60 -9.48
C VAL A 25 -4.41 10.41 -10.44
N TRP A 26 -5.49 10.33 -11.22
CA TRP A 26 -5.71 9.26 -12.20
C TRP A 26 -6.13 9.83 -13.57
N PRO A 27 -5.27 10.62 -14.25
CA PRO A 27 -5.61 11.25 -15.54
C PRO A 27 -5.92 10.26 -16.66
N SER A 28 -5.39 9.02 -16.58
CA SER A 28 -5.69 7.96 -17.54
C SER A 28 -7.09 7.34 -17.34
N ARG A 29 -7.69 7.50 -16.16
CA ARG A 29 -9.00 6.95 -15.80
C ARG A 29 -10.10 8.00 -15.83
N PHE A 30 -9.80 9.19 -15.34
CA PHE A 30 -10.74 10.30 -15.25
C PHE A 30 -10.25 11.44 -16.14
N LYS A 31 -10.88 11.60 -17.32
CA LYS A 31 -10.49 12.59 -18.33
C LYS A 31 -11.27 13.90 -18.23
N THR A 32 -12.46 13.86 -17.63
CA THR A 32 -13.38 15.00 -17.52
C THR A 32 -14.01 15.01 -16.12
N LEU A 33 -14.47 16.18 -15.67
CA LEU A 33 -15.16 16.32 -14.38
C LEU A 33 -16.40 15.44 -14.31
N SER A 34 -17.24 15.46 -15.35
CA SER A 34 -18.45 14.63 -15.42
C SER A 34 -18.15 13.12 -15.30
N ALA A 35 -17.03 12.64 -15.86
CA ALA A 35 -16.63 11.24 -15.69
C ALA A 35 -16.10 10.93 -14.28
N ALA A 36 -15.63 11.94 -13.53
CA ALA A 36 -15.06 11.81 -12.19
C ALA A 36 -16.10 12.00 -11.07
N GLU A 37 -17.13 12.82 -11.31
CA GLU A 37 -18.19 13.18 -10.36
C GLU A 37 -18.79 11.98 -9.61
N PRO A 38 -19.11 10.83 -10.24
CA PRO A 38 -19.67 9.68 -9.54
C PRO A 38 -18.76 9.10 -8.44
N TYR A 39 -17.45 9.33 -8.55
CA TYR A 39 -16.43 8.80 -7.65
C TYR A 39 -15.91 9.86 -6.66
N ALA A 40 -16.30 11.12 -6.84
CA ALA A 40 -15.88 12.21 -5.97
C ALA A 40 -16.48 12.05 -4.58
N ARG A 41 -15.64 12.13 -3.54
CA ARG A 41 -16.01 11.92 -2.13
C ARG A 41 -16.74 10.59 -1.90
N ASN A 42 -16.54 9.61 -2.78
CA ASN A 42 -17.14 8.28 -2.72
C ASN A 42 -16.05 7.19 -2.72
N PRO A 43 -15.44 6.93 -1.55
CA PRO A 43 -14.30 6.01 -1.44
C PRO A 43 -14.57 4.61 -1.97
N GLU A 44 -15.77 4.08 -1.76
CA GLU A 44 -16.12 2.72 -2.15
C GLU A 44 -16.22 2.58 -3.66
N GLU A 45 -16.96 3.48 -4.33
CA GLU A 45 -17.07 3.45 -5.80
C GLU A 45 -15.72 3.78 -6.44
N LEU A 46 -14.96 4.71 -5.87
CA LEU A 46 -13.61 4.99 -6.35
C LEU A 46 -12.72 3.74 -6.26
N ALA A 47 -12.71 3.03 -5.13
CA ALA A 47 -11.92 1.82 -4.95
C ALA A 47 -12.31 0.72 -5.94
N LYS A 48 -13.60 0.50 -6.16
CA LYS A 48 -14.13 -0.43 -7.16
C LYS A 48 -13.62 -0.05 -8.56
N ALA A 49 -13.68 1.22 -8.92
CA ALA A 49 -13.20 1.71 -10.21
C ALA A 49 -11.68 1.53 -10.38
N VAL A 50 -10.87 1.92 -9.40
CA VAL A 50 -9.40 1.96 -9.54
C VAL A 50 -8.73 0.60 -9.35
N TYR A 51 -9.33 -0.29 -8.56
CA TYR A 51 -8.75 -1.60 -8.21
C TYR A 51 -9.53 -2.80 -8.76
N GLY A 52 -10.76 -2.65 -9.26
CA GLY A 52 -11.50 -3.73 -9.88
C GLY A 52 -10.76 -4.32 -11.09
N GLY A 53 -10.78 -5.65 -11.21
CA GLY A 53 -10.10 -6.38 -12.31
C GLY A 53 -8.57 -6.43 -12.20
N ARG A 54 -7.98 -6.04 -11.06
CA ARG A 54 -6.52 -5.92 -10.89
C ARG A 54 -6.06 -6.64 -9.64
N ILE A 55 -4.82 -7.15 -9.66
CA ILE A 55 -4.16 -7.72 -8.47
C ILE A 55 -5.04 -8.82 -7.81
N GLY A 56 -5.68 -9.64 -8.64
CA GLY A 56 -6.58 -10.72 -8.22
C GLY A 56 -8.01 -10.29 -7.85
N ASN A 57 -8.34 -9.01 -7.90
CA ASN A 57 -9.71 -8.53 -7.70
C ASN A 57 -10.56 -8.92 -8.90
N SER A 58 -11.46 -9.89 -8.73
CA SER A 58 -12.29 -10.43 -9.81
C SER A 58 -13.79 -10.37 -9.52
N ALA A 59 -14.18 -10.31 -8.25
CA ALA A 59 -15.57 -10.14 -7.86
C ALA A 59 -15.97 -8.65 -7.80
N ALA A 60 -17.27 -8.39 -7.99
CA ALA A 60 -17.83 -7.07 -7.72
C ALA A 60 -17.55 -6.68 -6.26
N GLY A 61 -17.03 -5.47 -6.04
CA GLY A 61 -16.67 -5.00 -4.71
C GLY A 61 -15.26 -5.38 -4.23
N ASP A 62 -14.53 -6.27 -4.91
CA ASP A 62 -13.17 -6.66 -4.51
C ASP A 62 -12.23 -5.45 -4.42
N GLY A 63 -12.40 -4.46 -5.30
CA GLY A 63 -11.61 -3.23 -5.28
C GLY A 63 -11.73 -2.47 -3.96
N TRP A 64 -12.93 -2.43 -3.36
CA TRP A 64 -13.14 -1.84 -2.03
C TRP A 64 -12.73 -2.79 -0.90
N ARG A 65 -13.12 -4.06 -1.00
CA ARG A 65 -12.84 -5.08 0.02
C ARG A 65 -11.35 -5.25 0.27
N TYR A 66 -10.55 -5.28 -0.79
CA TYR A 66 -9.10 -5.47 -0.78
C TYR A 66 -8.33 -4.19 -1.13
N ARG A 67 -8.86 -3.02 -0.76
CA ARG A 67 -8.13 -1.75 -0.83
C ARG A 67 -6.86 -1.76 0.05
N GLY A 68 -5.99 -0.77 -0.15
CA GLY A 68 -4.73 -0.58 0.56
C GLY A 68 -4.88 -0.45 2.06
N ARG A 69 -4.28 -1.39 2.79
CA ARG A 69 -4.20 -1.39 4.27
C ARG A 69 -2.79 -1.71 4.77
N ALA A 70 -2.60 -1.62 6.08
CA ALA A 70 -1.33 -1.83 6.78
C ALA A 70 -0.23 -0.84 6.39
N LEU A 71 0.93 -0.99 7.01
CA LEU A 71 2.05 -0.08 6.83
C LEU A 71 2.62 -0.07 5.41
N LYS A 72 2.43 -1.13 4.62
CA LYS A 72 2.92 -1.22 3.23
C LYS A 72 1.92 -0.75 2.18
N GLN A 73 0.69 -0.47 2.59
CA GLN A 73 -0.46 -0.44 1.68
C GLN A 73 -0.56 -1.75 0.87
N LEU A 74 -0.83 -2.85 1.58
CA LEU A 74 -1.17 -4.12 0.94
C LEU A 74 -2.52 -3.96 0.22
N THR A 75 -2.52 -4.07 -1.11
CA THR A 75 -3.70 -3.86 -1.96
C THR A 75 -3.91 -5.05 -2.89
N GLY A 76 -5.16 -5.45 -3.11
CA GLY A 76 -5.57 -6.48 -4.05
C GLY A 76 -5.66 -7.88 -3.45
N ARG A 77 -6.68 -8.63 -3.86
CA ARG A 77 -7.01 -9.97 -3.34
C ARG A 77 -5.84 -10.94 -3.42
N SER A 78 -5.05 -10.93 -4.50
CA SER A 78 -3.88 -11.81 -4.63
C SER A 78 -2.85 -11.56 -3.53
N ASN A 79 -2.62 -10.31 -3.16
CA ASN A 79 -1.66 -9.96 -2.11
C ASN A 79 -2.19 -10.33 -0.71
N TYR A 80 -3.50 -10.14 -0.48
CA TYR A 80 -4.15 -10.58 0.75
C TYR A 80 -4.10 -12.10 0.91
N LEU A 81 -4.33 -12.86 -0.16
CA LEU A 81 -4.21 -14.32 -0.16
C LEU A 81 -2.78 -14.78 0.14
N ALA A 82 -1.79 -14.17 -0.52
CA ALA A 82 -0.39 -14.54 -0.32
C ALA A 82 0.07 -14.28 1.13
N TYR A 83 -0.37 -13.17 1.74
CA TYR A 83 -0.08 -12.90 3.14
C TYR A 83 -0.86 -13.84 4.09
N ALA A 84 -2.15 -14.08 3.82
CA ALA A 84 -2.98 -15.00 4.61
C ALA A 84 -2.38 -16.41 4.68
N GLU A 85 -1.87 -16.91 3.55
CA GLU A 85 -1.19 -18.21 3.49
C GLU A 85 0.08 -18.23 4.35
N ALA A 86 0.94 -17.21 4.22
CA ALA A 86 2.19 -17.14 4.98
C ALA A 86 1.97 -16.96 6.49
N ALA A 87 0.98 -16.15 6.88
CA ALA A 87 0.63 -15.87 8.27
C ALA A 87 -0.31 -16.93 8.88
N LYS A 88 -0.83 -17.87 8.07
CA LYS A 88 -1.91 -18.80 8.44
C LYS A 88 -3.10 -18.06 9.10
N GLY A 89 -3.50 -16.95 8.50
CA GLY A 89 -4.47 -16.00 9.08
C GLY A 89 -5.66 -15.69 8.18
N ASP A 90 -6.69 -15.06 8.76
CA ASP A 90 -8.00 -14.88 8.11
C ASP A 90 -8.20 -13.52 7.42
N VAL A 91 -7.13 -12.81 7.05
CA VAL A 91 -7.23 -11.45 6.47
C VAL A 91 -7.99 -11.38 5.14
N VAL A 92 -8.19 -12.51 4.45
CA VAL A 92 -9.02 -12.59 3.24
C VAL A 92 -10.52 -12.51 3.59
N ARG A 93 -10.90 -13.12 4.71
CA ARG A 93 -12.25 -13.09 5.27
C ARG A 93 -12.50 -11.78 6.02
N TRP A 94 -11.50 -11.31 6.77
CA TRP A 94 -11.53 -10.16 7.67
C TRP A 94 -10.39 -9.17 7.34
N PRO A 95 -10.48 -8.46 6.20
CA PRO A 95 -9.41 -7.56 5.74
C PRO A 95 -9.12 -6.38 6.68
N GLU A 96 -10.06 -6.01 7.55
CA GLU A 96 -9.90 -5.03 8.62
C GLU A 96 -8.88 -5.44 9.69
N LEU A 97 -8.50 -6.72 9.77
CA LEU A 97 -7.41 -7.14 10.64
C LEU A 97 -6.11 -6.40 10.31
N LEU A 98 -5.87 -6.04 9.04
CA LEU A 98 -4.67 -5.33 8.60
C LEU A 98 -4.54 -3.89 9.11
N VAL A 99 -5.60 -3.31 9.70
CA VAL A 99 -5.49 -2.01 10.39
C VAL A 99 -5.15 -2.15 11.88
N LYS A 100 -5.08 -3.38 12.41
CA LYS A 100 -4.60 -3.62 13.77
C LYS A 100 -3.08 -3.56 13.80
N PRO A 101 -2.44 -2.93 14.81
CA PRO A 101 -0.98 -2.72 14.83
C PRO A 101 -0.15 -3.98 14.61
N ALA A 102 -0.51 -5.10 15.23
CA ALA A 102 0.21 -6.36 15.09
C ALA A 102 0.21 -6.88 13.64
N TYR A 103 -0.96 -6.94 13.01
CA TYR A 103 -1.10 -7.36 11.61
C TYR A 103 -0.45 -6.36 10.64
N ALA A 104 -0.52 -5.06 10.95
CA ALA A 104 0.08 -4.02 10.14
C ALA A 104 1.61 -4.12 10.11
N ALA A 105 2.23 -4.43 11.26
CA ALA A 105 3.66 -4.67 11.38
C ALA A 105 4.08 -6.02 10.79
N ASP A 106 3.33 -7.08 11.08
CA ASP A 106 3.63 -8.44 10.59
C ASP A 106 3.54 -8.52 9.06
N SER A 107 2.46 -8.01 8.46
CA SER A 107 2.31 -7.96 7.00
C SER A 107 3.41 -7.12 6.32
N ALA A 108 3.91 -6.08 6.98
CA ALA A 108 5.06 -5.32 6.51
C ALA A 108 6.36 -6.12 6.54
N GLY A 109 6.61 -6.85 7.63
CA GLY A 109 7.75 -7.77 7.76
C GLY A 109 7.70 -8.90 6.75
N TRP A 110 6.53 -9.51 6.55
CA TRP A 110 6.31 -10.53 5.53
C TRP A 110 6.58 -9.99 4.11
N PHE A 111 6.07 -8.80 3.77
CA PHE A 111 6.35 -8.20 2.46
C PHE A 111 7.85 -7.98 2.26
N TRP A 112 8.54 -7.46 3.27
CA TRP A 112 9.96 -7.20 3.23
C TRP A 112 10.76 -8.50 3.00
N HIS A 113 10.45 -9.53 3.78
CA HIS A 113 11.09 -10.83 3.69
C HIS A 113 10.81 -11.52 2.34
N SER A 114 9.55 -11.61 1.93
CA SER A 114 9.14 -12.28 0.68
C SER A 114 9.67 -11.61 -0.59
N ARG A 115 10.12 -10.36 -0.50
CA ARG A 115 10.75 -9.62 -1.61
C ARG A 115 12.28 -9.66 -1.57
N GLY A 116 12.88 -10.33 -0.58
CA GLY A 116 14.33 -10.44 -0.44
C GLY A 116 15.00 -9.10 -0.15
N CYS A 117 14.33 -8.23 0.62
CA CYS A 117 14.85 -6.90 0.90
C CYS A 117 16.07 -6.91 1.84
N ASN A 118 16.26 -7.95 2.66
CA ASN A 118 17.43 -8.05 3.56
C ASN A 118 18.75 -7.94 2.80
N ALA A 119 18.99 -8.77 1.79
CA ALA A 119 20.24 -8.75 1.02
C ALA A 119 20.57 -7.36 0.46
N ARG A 120 19.58 -6.65 -0.07
CA ARG A 120 19.78 -5.29 -0.59
C ARG A 120 20.01 -4.24 0.51
N ALA A 121 19.44 -4.46 1.69
CA ALA A 121 19.69 -3.61 2.84
C ALA A 121 21.11 -3.80 3.37
N ASP A 122 21.57 -5.06 3.44
CA ASP A 122 22.92 -5.41 3.84
C ASP A 122 23.96 -4.82 2.88
N ASP A 123 23.67 -4.80 1.57
CA ASP A 123 24.49 -4.17 0.54
C ASP A 123 24.40 -2.63 0.51
N GLY A 124 23.54 -2.01 1.32
CA GLY A 124 23.31 -0.57 1.32
C GLY A 124 22.63 -0.03 0.05
N ASP A 125 22.00 -0.88 -0.77
CA ASP A 125 21.33 -0.53 -2.02
C ASP A 125 19.95 0.12 -1.79
N VAL A 126 19.99 1.38 -1.33
CA VAL A 126 18.79 2.18 -1.04
C VAL A 126 17.94 2.39 -2.31
N ARG A 127 18.56 2.52 -3.49
CA ARG A 127 17.83 2.73 -4.76
C ARG A 127 17.07 1.47 -5.16
N GLY A 128 17.72 0.31 -5.15
CA GLY A 128 17.07 -0.95 -5.47
C GLY A 128 16.01 -1.33 -4.43
N LEU A 129 16.24 -1.07 -3.15
CA LEU A 129 15.22 -1.19 -2.11
C LEU A 129 14.00 -0.30 -2.38
N THR A 130 14.22 0.97 -2.74
CA THR A 130 13.13 1.91 -3.06
C THR A 130 12.30 1.39 -4.23
N LYS A 131 12.95 0.89 -5.29
CA LYS A 131 12.26 0.30 -6.44
C LYS A 131 11.49 -0.96 -6.06
N ARG A 132 12.06 -1.81 -5.21
CA ARG A 132 11.44 -3.07 -4.77
C ARG A 132 10.21 -2.84 -3.90
N VAL A 133 10.27 -1.86 -3.00
CA VAL A 133 9.17 -1.53 -2.08
C VAL A 133 8.05 -0.77 -2.80
N ASN A 134 8.36 0.14 -3.72
CA ASN A 134 7.35 1.06 -4.27
C ASN A 134 6.97 0.80 -5.73
N GLY A 135 7.69 -0.09 -6.42
CA GLY A 135 7.54 -0.28 -7.86
C GLY A 135 8.09 0.88 -8.70
N GLY A 136 8.76 1.86 -8.08
CA GLY A 136 9.31 3.06 -8.71
C GLY A 136 10.34 3.78 -7.82
N GLU A 137 10.82 4.95 -8.26
CA GLU A 137 11.93 5.68 -7.62
C GLU A 137 11.49 6.90 -6.81
N THR A 138 10.24 6.93 -6.32
CA THR A 138 9.71 8.08 -5.57
C THR A 138 10.15 8.07 -4.10
N GLY A 139 10.66 9.21 -3.62
CA GLY A 139 11.07 9.43 -2.22
C GLY A 139 12.41 8.83 -1.73
N PRO A 140 13.45 8.57 -2.56
CA PRO A 140 14.66 7.89 -2.12
C PRO A 140 15.47 8.70 -1.08
N ARG A 141 15.45 10.03 -1.15
CA ARG A 141 16.13 10.90 -0.17
C ARG A 141 15.50 10.81 1.23
N GLU A 142 14.18 10.87 1.30
CA GLU A 142 13.43 10.73 2.56
C GLU A 142 13.65 9.34 3.17
N ARG A 143 13.67 8.29 2.33
CA ARG A 143 13.98 6.92 2.75
C ARG A 143 15.39 6.80 3.31
N ALA A 144 16.39 7.37 2.63
CA ALA A 144 17.77 7.36 3.11
C ALA A 144 17.91 8.07 4.47
N ALA A 145 17.24 9.21 4.65
CA ALA A 145 17.27 9.96 5.91
C ALA A 145 16.66 9.16 7.07
N LEU A 146 15.50 8.54 6.85
CA LEU A 146 14.83 7.70 7.85
C LEU A 146 15.63 6.42 8.15
N THR A 147 16.24 5.80 7.14
CA THR A 147 17.15 4.65 7.36
C THR A 147 18.34 5.05 8.22
N ALA A 148 19.00 6.17 7.91
CA ALA A 148 20.13 6.66 8.70
C ALA A 148 19.74 6.97 10.15
N GLN A 149 18.53 7.51 10.38
CA GLN A 149 18.01 7.73 11.72
C GLN A 149 17.77 6.41 12.47
N ALA A 150 17.16 5.41 11.82
CA ALA A 150 16.92 4.11 12.41
C ALA A 150 18.23 3.38 12.75
N VAL A 151 19.22 3.40 11.85
CA VAL A 151 20.55 2.82 12.10
C VAL A 151 21.21 3.47 13.31
N ARG A 152 21.18 4.81 13.41
CA ARG A 152 21.73 5.52 14.58
C ARG A 152 21.04 5.14 15.89
N ALA A 153 19.73 4.93 15.87
CA ALA A 153 18.96 4.56 17.06
C ALA A 153 19.18 3.12 17.52
N LEU A 154 19.56 2.22 16.61
CA LEU A 154 19.79 0.79 16.89
C LEU A 154 21.26 0.46 17.18
N ALA A 155 22.17 1.38 16.87
CA ALA A 155 23.61 1.21 17.08
C ALA A 155 24.11 1.71 18.45
N GLY A 156 23.21 2.17 19.32
CA GLY A 156 23.48 2.54 20.71
C GLY A 156 22.76 1.60 21.67
#